data_AF-A0A077B0Y1-F1
#
_entry.id   AF-A0A077B0Y1-F1
#
_cell.length_a   1.000
_cell.length_b   1.000
_cell.length_c   1.000
_cell.angle_alpha   90.00
_cell.angle_beta   90.00
_cell.angle_gamma   90.00
#
_symmetry.space_group_name_H-M   'P 1'
#
loop_
_entity.id
_entity.type
_entity.pdbx_description
1 polymer ?
#
loop_
_entity_poly.entity_id
_entity_poly.type
_entity_poly.pdbx_seq_one_letter_code
_entity_poly.pdbx_strand_id
1 'polypeptide(L)' 'MEAIVEAFYLFGTSTALAKALNVTLGTVHSWLNHKSVPKPENCLKIEKVTKGKVKARDIRPNYDWDKISKG' A
#
# COMPACT_ATOMS: atom_id res chain seq x y z
N MET A 1 -8.97 3.84 -3.27
CA MET A 1 -8.29 2.56 -3.61
C MET A 1 -7.50 2.63 -4.91
N GLU A 2 -7.69 3.67 -5.73
CA GLU A 2 -6.83 3.99 -6.89
C GLU A 2 -5.34 4.08 -6.53
N ALA A 3 -5.01 4.55 -5.33
CA ALA A 3 -3.65 4.58 -4.79
C ALA A 3 -2.89 3.24 -4.89
N ILE A 4 -3.53 2.11 -4.59
CA ILE A 4 -2.87 0.78 -4.68
C ILE A 4 -2.73 0.35 -6.13
N VAL A 5 -3.70 0.71 -6.97
CA VAL A 5 -3.67 0.46 -8.41
C VAL A 5 -2.54 1.26 -9.06
N GLU A 6 -2.35 2.52 -8.66
CA GLU A 6 -1.21 3.34 -9.08
C GLU A 6 0.11 2.73 -8.64
N ALA A 7 0.21 2.27 -7.39
CA ALA A 7 1.38 1.52 -6.94
C ALA A 7 1.60 0.29 -7.83
N PHE A 8 0.57 -0.50 -8.13
CA PHE A 8 0.68 -1.64 -9.05
C PHE A 8 1.23 -1.23 -10.43
N TYR A 9 0.73 -0.13 -11.02
CA TYR A 9 1.26 0.37 -12.30
C TYR A 9 2.72 0.82 -12.23
N LEU A 10 3.17 1.38 -11.11
CA LEU A 10 4.58 1.75 -10.90
C LEU A 10 5.51 0.53 -10.87
N PHE A 11 5.04 -0.61 -10.37
CA PHE A 11 5.81 -1.86 -10.31
C PHE A 11 5.55 -2.78 -11.52
N GLY A 12 4.50 -2.53 -12.29
CA GLY A 12 4.07 -3.30 -13.46
C GLY A 12 3.41 -4.65 -13.15
N THR A 13 3.79 -5.31 -12.05
CA THR A 13 3.22 -6.63 -11.68
C THR A 13 2.91 -6.75 -10.19
N SER A 14 1.88 -7.55 -9.86
CA SER A 14 1.50 -7.86 -8.48
C SER A 14 2.63 -8.54 -7.72
N THR A 15 3.43 -9.37 -8.41
CA THR A 15 4.57 -10.08 -7.82
C THR A 15 5.69 -9.12 -7.46
N ALA A 16 5.99 -8.13 -8.31
CA ALA A 16 7.02 -7.13 -8.02
C ALA A 16 6.60 -6.26 -6.83
N LEU A 17 5.34 -5.82 -6.79
CA LEU A 17 4.81 -5.07 -5.65
C LEU A 17 4.82 -5.91 -4.37
N ALA A 18 4.39 -7.17 -4.43
CA ALA A 18 4.40 -8.08 -3.28
C ALA A 18 5.81 -8.28 -2.72
N LYS A 19 6.80 -8.50 -3.59
CA LYS A 19 8.23 -8.61 -3.21
C LYS A 19 8.75 -7.32 -2.58
N ALA A 20 8.45 -6.16 -3.18
CA ALA A 20 8.88 -4.87 -2.66
C ALA A 20 8.31 -4.57 -1.26
N LEU A 21 7.07 -5.00 -1.01
CA LEU A 21 6.38 -4.81 0.27
C LEU A 21 6.65 -5.93 1.29
N ASN A 22 7.32 -7.00 0.87
CA ASN A 22 7.49 -8.25 1.62
C ASN A 22 6.15 -8.82 2.12
N VAL A 23 5.17 -8.92 1.21
CA VAL A 23 3.85 -9.53 1.47
C VAL A 23 3.56 -10.62 0.45
N THR A 24 2.51 -11.41 0.66
CA THR A 24 2.11 -12.42 -0.30
C THR A 24 1.40 -11.82 -1.51
N LEU A 25 1.48 -12.49 -2.67
CA LEU A 25 0.71 -12.11 -3.86
C LEU A 25 -0.80 -12.03 -3.58
N GLY A 26 -1.32 -12.99 -2.81
CA GLY A 26 -2.73 -13.03 -2.42
C GLY A 26 -3.15 -11.81 -1.59
N THR A 27 -2.24 -11.27 -0.77
CA THR A 27 -2.45 -10.02 -0.04
C THR A 27 -2.61 -8.84 -1.01
N VAL A 28 -1.73 -8.71 -2.00
CA VAL A 28 -1.82 -7.65 -3.03
C VAL A 28 -3.11 -7.81 -3.84
N HIS A 29 -3.46 -9.03 -4.26
CA HIS A 29 -4.71 -9.28 -4.97
C HIS A 29 -5.93 -8.95 -4.14
N SER A 30 -5.91 -9.23 -2.83
CA SER A 30 -7.01 -8.89 -1.94
C SER A 30 -7.20 -7.38 -1.84
N TRP A 31 -6.11 -6.60 -1.84
CA TRP A 31 -6.17 -5.15 -1.87
C TRP A 31 -6.69 -4.60 -3.20
N LEU A 32 -6.20 -5.13 -4.33
CA LEU A 32 -6.64 -4.73 -5.67
C LEU A 32 -8.11 -5.06 -5.91
N ASN A 33 -8.61 -6.17 -5.35
CA ASN A 33 -10.00 -6.60 -5.48
C ASN A 33 -10.90 -6.10 -4.34
N HIS A 34 -10.46 -5.12 -3.54
CA HIS A 34 -11.23 -4.56 -2.44
C HIS A 34 -11.67 -5.56 -1.35
N LYS A 35 -11.08 -6.76 -1.31
CA LYS A 35 -11.38 -7.80 -0.30
C LYS A 35 -10.77 -7.46 1.06
N SER A 36 -9.70 -6.67 1.09
CA SER A 36 -9.08 -6.18 2.32
C SER A 36 -8.42 -4.82 2.10
N VAL A 37 -8.25 -4.07 3.19
CA VAL A 37 -7.52 -2.79 3.20
C VAL A 37 -6.12 -3.02 3.77
N PRO A 38 -5.06 -2.41 3.20
CA PRO A 38 -3.73 -2.52 3.78
C PRO A 38 -3.70 -2.01 5.23
N LYS A 39 -2.92 -2.71 6.06
CA LYS A 39 -2.61 -2.25 7.40
C LYS A 39 -1.78 -0.95 7.31
N PRO A 40 -1.82 -0.09 8.33
CA PRO A 40 -1.11 1.18 8.30
C PRO A 40 0.39 1.04 7.98
N GLU A 41 1.05 0.04 8.57
CA GLU A 41 2.44 -0.32 8.28
C GLU A 41 2.70 -0.60 6.79
N ASN A 42 1.76 -1.30 6.12
CA ASN A 42 1.88 -1.61 4.70
C ASN A 42 1.62 -0.38 3.84
N CYS A 43 0.73 0.53 4.24
CA CYS A 43 0.57 1.79 3.52
C CYS A 43 1.86 2.63 3.57
N LEU A 44 2.54 2.69 4.73
CA LEU A 44 3.84 3.38 4.84
C LEU A 44 4.91 2.71 3.98
N LYS A 45 4.94 1.37 3.96
CA LYS A 45 5.83 0.64 3.04
C LYS A 45 5.53 1.00 1.59
N ILE A 46 4.26 1.05 1.19
CA ILE A 46 3.84 1.46 -0.16
C ILE A 46 4.35 2.87 -0.48
N GLU A 47 4.16 3.83 0.44
CA GLU A 47 4.68 5.18 0.27
C GLU A 47 6.20 5.22 0.10
N LYS A 48 6.92 4.45 0.91
CA LYS A 48 8.38 4.35 0.81
C LYS A 48 8.84 3.74 -0.51
N VAL A 49 8.26 2.61 -0.92
CA VAL A 49 8.69 1.92 -2.15
C VAL A 49 8.24 2.64 -3.42
N THR A 50 7.16 3.42 -3.35
CA THR A 50 6.71 4.31 -4.44
C THR A 50 7.40 5.67 -4.42
N LYS A 51 8.36 5.90 -3.50
CA LYS A 51 9.09 7.16 -3.32
C LYS A 51 8.17 8.37 -3.14
N GLY A 52 7.08 8.19 -2.39
CA GLY A 52 6.11 9.24 -2.08
C GLY A 52 5.11 9.55 -3.20
N LYS A 53 5.11 8.80 -4.31
CA LYS A 53 4.08 8.94 -5.36
C LYS A 53 2.70 8.56 -4.83
N VAL A 54 2.63 7.48 -4.06
CA VAL A 54 1.39 7.02 -3.41
C VAL A 54 1.53 7.27 -1.91
N LYS A 55 0.71 8.15 -1.32
CA LYS A 55 0.81 8.41 0.12
C LYS A 55 -0.02 7.42 0.92
N ALA A 56 0.43 7.09 2.13
CA ALA A 56 -0.26 6.16 3.01
C ALA A 56 -1.69 6.63 3.33
N ARG A 57 -1.86 7.94 3.48
CA ARG A 57 -3.16 8.62 3.66
C ARG A 57 -4.12 8.48 2.48
N ASP A 58 -3.61 8.37 1.26
CA ASP A 58 -4.45 8.20 0.05
C ASP A 58 -4.95 6.76 -0.06
N ILE A 59 -4.18 5.81 0.46
CA ILE A 59 -4.57 4.39 0.55
C ILE A 59 -5.64 4.19 1.62
N ARG A 60 -5.47 4.82 2.79
CA ARG A 60 -6.37 4.68 3.93
C ARG A 60 -6.66 6.04 4.57
N PRO A 61 -7.62 6.81 4.00
CA PRO A 61 -7.93 8.17 4.47
C PRO A 61 -8.61 8.17 5.85
N ASN A 62 -9.36 7.12 6.19
CA ASN A 62 -10.08 7.01 7.46
C ASN A 62 -9.20 6.53 8.63
N TYR A 63 -7.88 6.56 8.49
CA TYR A 63 -6.95 6.16 9.55
C TYR A 63 -6.26 7.39 10.13
N ASP A 64 -6.11 7.39 11.45
CA ASP A 64 -5.48 8.47 12.20
C ASP A 64 -3.94 8.36 12.07
N TRP A 65 -3.41 8.97 11.01
CA TRP A 65 -1.98 8.91 10.66
C TRP A 65 -1.10 9.69 11.65
N ASP A 66 -1.64 10.71 12.32
CA ASP A 66 -0.94 11.49 13.34
C ASP A 66 -0.57 10.66 14.56
N LYS A 67 -1.33 9.60 14.88
CA LYS A 67 -1.00 8.68 15.98
C LYS A 67 0.19 7.77 15.71
N ILE A 68 0.56 7.56 14.45
CA ILE A 68 1.70 6.69 14.08
C ILE A 68 3.06 7.38 14.31
N SER A 69 3.09 8.71 14.45
CA SER A 69 4.31 9.50 14.64
C SER A 69 4.94 9.42 16.04
N LYS A 70 4.44 8.58 16.95
CA LYS A 70 4.99 8.44 18.31
C LYS A 70 5.49 7.02 18.55
N GLY A 71 6.77 6.82 18.24
CA GLY A 71 7.59 5.68 18.67
C GLY A 71 9.04 6.13 18.69
#